data_AF-A0AAU3BX50-F1
#
_entry.id   AF-A0AAU3BX50-F1
#
_cell.length_a   1.000
_cell.length_b   1.000
_cell.length_c   1.000
_cell.angle_alpha   90.00
_cell.angle_beta   90.00
_cell.angle_gamma   90.00
#
_symmetry.space_group_name_H-M   'P 1'
#
loop_
_entity.id
_entity.type
_entity.pdbx_description
1 polymer ?
#
loop_
_entity_poly.entity_id
_entity_poly.type
_entity_poly.pdbx_seq_one_letter_code
_entity_poly.pdbx_strand_id
1 'polypeptide(L)'
;MTEEAQRVIEAMDAVEAIADPEQRAQAISEVLADQAARAKKWREDRRQFVLEQRAKKPKPVSYRKIAAMLGVSLRTVQDIETGYTGSGKDRPRVGDTNG
;
A
#
# COMPACT_ATOMS: atom_id res chain seq x y z
N MET A 1 -4.35 6.63 12.00
CA MET A 1 -3.46 7.33 11.05
C MET A 1 -2.24 7.78 11.83
N THR A 2 -1.04 7.66 11.27
CA THR A 2 0.20 8.15 11.92
C THR A 2 0.40 9.64 11.63
N GLU A 3 1.20 10.32 12.43
CA GLU A 3 1.52 11.74 12.21
C GLU A 3 2.24 11.96 10.87
N GLU A 4 3.14 11.04 10.48
CA GLU A 4 3.84 11.08 9.20
C GLU A 4 2.87 10.99 8.01
N ALA A 5 1.90 10.08 8.09
CA ALA A 5 0.90 9.92 7.03
C ALA A 5 0.02 11.16 6.93
N GLN A 6 -0.35 11.76 8.06
CA GLN A 6 -1.11 13.00 8.09
C GLN A 6 -0.35 14.14 7.42
N ARG A 7 0.94 14.34 7.73
CA ARG A 7 1.76 15.39 7.09
C ARG A 7 1.86 15.22 5.58
N VAL A 8 1.93 13.98 5.08
CA VAL A 8 1.95 13.71 3.64
C VAL A 8 0.60 14.03 3.00
N ILE A 9 -0.51 13.65 3.63
CA ILE A 9 -1.86 13.95 3.13
C ILE A 9 -2.08 15.46 3.07
N GLU A 10 -1.74 16.20 4.13
CA GLU A 10 -1.85 17.67 4.17
C GLU A 10 -0.99 18.33 3.08
N ALA A 11 0.21 17.81 2.80
CA ALA A 11 1.05 18.30 1.71
C ALA A 11 0.43 18.01 0.33
N MET A 12 -0.26 16.88 0.15
CA MET A 12 -0.99 16.59 -1.07
C MET A 12 -2.19 17.53 -1.24
N ASP A 13 -2.95 17.79 -0.17
CA ASP A 13 -4.06 18.75 -0.19
C ASP A 13 -3.56 20.17 -0.56
N ALA A 14 -2.37 20.55 -0.09
CA ALA A 14 -1.75 21.83 -0.45
C ALA A 14 -1.38 21.91 -1.94
N VAL A 15 -0.95 20.81 -2.56
CA VAL A 15 -0.71 20.73 -4.01
C VAL A 15 -2.02 20.92 -4.78
N GLU A 16 -3.10 20.30 -4.33
CA GLU A 16 -4.42 20.44 -4.96
C GLU A 16 -4.98 21.87 -4.85
N ALA A 17 -4.64 22.58 -3.78
CA ALA A 17 -5.09 23.96 -3.53
C ALA A 17 -4.32 25.04 -4.34
N ILE A 18 -3.27 24.68 -5.09
CA ILE A 18 -2.53 25.65 -5.94
C ILE A 18 -3.49 26.27 -6.96
N ALA A 19 -3.60 27.60 -6.97
CA ALA A 19 -4.57 28.31 -7.79
C ALA A 19 -4.25 28.25 -9.30
N ASP A 20 -2.98 28.44 -9.66
CA ASP A 20 -2.54 28.41 -11.06
C ASP A 20 -2.57 26.97 -11.61
N PRO A 21 -3.36 26.69 -12.67
CA PRO A 21 -3.48 25.35 -13.23
C PRO A 21 -2.16 24.78 -13.78
N GLU A 22 -1.28 25.61 -14.34
CA GLU A 22 0.02 25.14 -14.88
C GLU A 22 0.93 24.71 -13.73
N GLN A 23 1.12 25.59 -12.73
CA GLN A 23 1.87 25.28 -11.53
C GLN A 23 1.32 24.05 -10.78
N ARG A 24 0.00 23.92 -10.68
CA ARG A 24 -0.64 22.75 -10.06
C ARG A 24 -0.33 21.45 -10.82
N ALA A 25 -0.43 21.46 -12.15
CA ALA A 25 -0.12 20.30 -12.98
C ALA A 25 1.36 19.88 -12.88
N GLN A 26 2.27 20.86 -12.80
CA GLN A 26 3.69 20.60 -12.57
C GLN A 26 3.92 19.93 -11.22
N ALA A 27 3.38 20.50 -10.13
CA ALA A 27 3.54 19.95 -8.79
C ALA A 27 2.95 18.53 -8.66
N ILE A 28 1.79 18.27 -9.24
CA ILE A 28 1.20 16.92 -9.31
C ILE A 28 2.17 15.95 -10.02
N SER A 29 2.74 16.36 -11.14
CA SER A 29 3.67 15.52 -11.91
C SER A 29 4.93 15.15 -11.12
N GLU A 30 5.49 16.12 -10.38
CA GLU A 30 6.64 15.92 -9.51
C GLU A 30 6.32 14.92 -8.37
N VAL A 31 5.16 15.09 -7.72
CA VAL A 31 4.69 14.17 -6.66
C VAL A 31 4.49 12.76 -7.21
N LEU A 32 3.85 12.61 -8.36
CA LEU A 32 3.61 11.29 -8.97
C LEU A 32 4.92 10.59 -9.34
N ALA A 33 5.93 11.33 -9.82
CA ALA A 33 7.25 10.79 -10.13
C ALA A 33 7.98 10.27 -8.87
N ASP A 34 7.99 11.06 -7.79
CA ASP A 34 8.59 10.63 -6.52
C ASP A 34 7.83 9.45 -5.89
N GLN A 35 6.49 9.46 -5.94
CA GLN A 35 5.66 8.35 -5.50
C GLN A 35 6.01 7.07 -6.26
N ALA A 36 6.13 7.13 -7.59
CA ALA A 36 6.50 5.97 -8.41
C ALA A 36 7.87 5.40 -8.01
N ALA A 37 8.86 6.27 -7.75
CA ALA A 37 10.19 5.86 -7.31
C ALA A 37 10.18 5.16 -5.94
N ARG A 38 9.37 5.64 -4.98
CA ARG A 38 9.28 5.08 -3.62
C ARG A 38 8.38 3.86 -3.51
N ALA A 39 7.37 3.75 -4.39
CA ALA A 39 6.29 2.78 -4.23
C ALA A 39 6.79 1.32 -4.24
N LYS A 40 7.87 1.01 -4.96
CA LYS A 40 8.47 -0.33 -4.91
C LYS A 40 9.00 -0.64 -3.50
N LYS A 41 9.84 0.25 -2.95
CA LYS A 41 10.44 0.09 -1.63
C LYS A 41 9.38 -0.01 -0.54
N TRP A 42 8.38 0.87 -0.54
CA TRP A 42 7.33 0.83 0.49
C TRP A 42 6.46 -0.43 0.43
N ARG A 43 6.21 -0.98 -0.78
CA ARG A 43 5.54 -2.27 -0.91
C ARG A 43 6.38 -3.41 -0.33
N GLU A 44 7.68 -3.40 -0.58
CA GLU A 44 8.66 -4.35 -0.01
C GLU A 44 8.66 -4.28 1.53
N ASP A 45 8.83 -3.08 2.09
CA ASP A 45 8.86 -2.86 3.55
C ASP A 45 7.57 -3.36 4.22
N ARG A 46 6.42 -3.04 3.61
CA ARG A 46 5.11 -3.52 4.08
C ARG A 46 4.99 -5.04 4.00
N ARG A 47 5.52 -5.66 2.93
CA ARG A 47 5.53 -7.11 2.76
C ARG A 47 6.42 -7.80 3.77
N GLN A 48 7.62 -7.27 3.98
CA GLN A 48 8.59 -7.78 4.94
C GLN A 48 7.97 -7.83 6.35
N PHE A 49 7.31 -6.75 6.78
CA PHE A 49 6.60 -6.74 8.06
C PHE A 49 5.56 -7.87 8.15
N VAL A 50 4.72 -8.07 7.13
CA VAL A 50 3.73 -9.16 7.14
C VAL A 50 4.40 -10.52 7.26
N LEU A 51 5.45 -10.79 6.48
CA LEU A 51 6.18 -12.05 6.52
C LEU A 51 6.80 -12.31 7.90
N GLU A 52 7.39 -11.29 8.53
CA GLU A 52 7.95 -11.41 9.88
C GLU A 52 6.88 -11.77 10.91
N GLN A 53 5.72 -11.14 10.87
CA GLN A 53 4.61 -11.48 11.77
C GLN A 53 4.10 -12.91 11.55
N ARG A 54 4.13 -13.37 10.29
CA ARG A 54 3.73 -14.74 9.90
C ARG A 54 4.79 -15.79 10.23
N ALA A 55 6.06 -15.39 10.39
CA ALA A 55 7.14 -16.27 10.79
C ALA A 55 7.25 -16.49 12.32
N LYS A 56 6.59 -15.66 13.14
CA LYS A 56 6.68 -15.72 14.62
C LYS A 56 6.33 -17.11 15.17
N LYS A 57 7.08 -17.52 16.21
CA LYS A 57 6.94 -18.78 16.95
C LYS A 57 6.49 -18.52 18.41
N PRO A 58 5.83 -19.47 19.09
CA PRO A 58 5.44 -20.80 18.60
C PRO A 58 4.30 -20.76 17.58
N LYS A 59 3.54 -19.67 17.52
CA LYS A 59 2.40 -19.52 16.62
C LYS A 59 2.51 -18.24 15.76
N PRO A 60 2.32 -18.35 14.44
CA PRO A 60 2.19 -17.19 13.54
C PRO A 60 1.07 -16.23 13.97
N VAL A 61 1.31 -14.93 13.80
CA VAL A 61 0.26 -13.93 14.02
C VAL A 61 -0.85 -14.10 12.98
N SER A 62 -2.12 -14.05 13.41
CA SER A 62 -3.25 -14.22 12.50
C SER A 62 -3.40 -13.03 11.54
N TYR A 63 -3.92 -13.28 10.33
CA TYR A 63 -4.18 -12.21 9.36
C TYR A 63 -5.10 -11.11 9.88
N ARG A 64 -6.12 -11.45 10.68
CA ARG A 64 -7.01 -10.47 11.31
C ARG A 64 -6.25 -9.52 12.25
N LYS A 65 -5.30 -10.04 13.02
CA LYS A 65 -4.48 -9.22 13.92
C LYS A 65 -3.52 -8.33 13.13
N ILE A 66 -2.89 -8.85 12.07
CA ILE A 66 -2.02 -8.07 11.18
C ILE A 66 -2.81 -6.95 10.48
N ALA A 67 -4.03 -7.26 10.00
CA ALA A 67 -4.94 -6.30 9.39
C ALA A 67 -5.26 -5.14 10.34
N ALA A 68 -5.58 -5.45 11.61
CA ALA A 68 -5.80 -4.43 12.64
C ALA A 68 -4.55 -3.59 12.93
N MET A 69 -3.36 -4.21 12.96
CA MET A 69 -2.09 -3.48 13.16
C MET A 69 -1.79 -2.49 12.02
N LEU A 70 -2.09 -2.88 10.78
CA LEU A 70 -1.80 -2.08 9.59
C LEU A 70 -2.94 -1.14 9.16
N GLY A 71 -4.12 -1.25 9.76
CA GLY A 71 -5.30 -0.48 9.36
C GLY A 71 -5.81 -0.84 7.96
N VAL A 72 -5.63 -2.09 7.50
CA VAL A 72 -6.06 -2.57 6.18
C VAL A 72 -7.00 -3.77 6.31
N SER A 73 -7.64 -4.17 5.21
CA SER A 73 -8.48 -5.37 5.21
C SER A 73 -7.65 -6.66 5.37
N LEU A 74 -8.27 -7.73 5.88
CA LEU A 74 -7.66 -9.06 5.90
C LEU A 74 -7.19 -9.48 4.51
N ARG A 75 -7.99 -9.18 3.48
CA ARG A 75 -7.67 -9.52 2.10
C ARG A 75 -6.40 -8.83 1.64
N THR A 76 -6.23 -7.55 1.96
CA THR A 76 -5.01 -6.79 1.67
C THR A 76 -3.79 -7.44 2.30
N VAL A 77 -3.88 -7.96 3.53
CA VAL A 77 -2.76 -8.67 4.17
C VAL A 77 -2.38 -9.93 3.41
N GLN A 78 -3.35 -10.72 2.96
CA GLN A 78 -3.10 -11.90 2.15
C GLN A 78 -2.38 -11.54 0.84
N ASP A 79 -2.81 -10.45 0.20
CA ASP A 79 -2.24 -10.00 -1.07
C ASP A 79 -0.81 -9.52 -0.91
N ILE A 80 -0.55 -8.81 0.18
CA ILE A 80 0.80 -8.41 0.59
C ILE A 80 1.70 -9.65 0.78
N GLU A 81 1.24 -10.65 1.53
CA GLU A 81 2.03 -11.86 1.80
C GLU A 81 2.36 -12.61 0.50
N THR A 82 1.37 -12.80 -0.39
CA THR A 82 1.54 -13.46 -1.69
C THR A 82 2.30 -12.62 -2.72
N GLY A 83 2.63 -11.35 -2.41
CA GLY A 83 3.25 -10.43 -3.35
C GLY A 83 2.35 -10.02 -4.51
N TYR A 84 1.03 -10.16 -4.38
CA TYR A 84 0.07 -9.80 -5.42
C TYR A 84 -0.14 -8.28 -5.44
N THR A 85 0.06 -7.66 -6.61
CA THR A 85 -0.01 -6.20 -6.81
C THR A 85 -1.11 -5.77 -7.79
N GLY A 86 -1.88 -6.71 -8.33
CA GLY A 86 -2.92 -6.45 -9.33
C GLY A 86 -4.18 -5.80 -8.74
N SER A 87 -5.00 -5.22 -9.62
CA SER A 87 -6.35 -4.79 -9.25
C SER A 87 -7.16 -6.05 -8.89
N GLY A 88 -7.94 -6.04 -7.81
CA GLY A 88 -8.73 -7.21 -7.39
C GLY A 88 -9.72 -7.73 -8.45
N LYS A 89 -9.94 -6.97 -9.53
CA LYS A 89 -10.72 -7.35 -10.71
C LYS A 89 -10.00 -8.38 -11.60
N ASP A 90 -8.67 -8.34 -11.64
CA ASP A 90 -7.83 -9.22 -12.49
C ASP A 90 -7.25 -10.41 -11.72
N ARG A 91 -7.81 -10.71 -10.54
CA ARG A 91 -7.31 -11.78 -9.71
C ARG A 91 -7.81 -13.14 -10.24
N PRO A 92 -6.91 -14.13 -10.45
CA PRO A 92 -7.34 -15.50 -10.71
C PRO A 92 -8.26 -15.97 -9.57
N ARG A 93 -9.47 -16.43 -9.90
CA ARG A 93 -10.35 -17.02 -8.89
C ARG A 93 -9.79 -18.41 -8.54
N VAL A 94 -10.00 -18.81 -7.29
CA VAL A 94 -9.71 -20.19 -6.86
C VAL A 94 -10.66 -21.10 -7.64
N GLY A 95 -10.18 -21.63 -8.76
CA GLY A 95 -10.97 -22.39 -9.75
C GLY A 95 -10.43 -22.29 -11.18
N ASP A 96 -9.68 -21.24 -11.53
CA ASP A 96 -9.28 -20.98 -12.93
C ASP A 96 -7.96 -21.67 -13.36
N THR A 97 -7.28 -22.39 -12.45
CA THR A 97 -6.13 -23.23 -12.80
C THR A 97 -6.59 -24.64 -13.15
N ASN A 98 -7.17 -24.79 -14.35
CA ASN A 98 -7.17 -26.02 -15.13
C ASN A 98 -7.37 -25.64 -16.60
N GLY A 99 -6.25 -25.56 -17.33
CA GLY A 99 -6.15 -25.30 -18.76
C GLY A 99 -4.72 -25.48 -19.21
#